data_AF-A0A672RRT3-F1
#
_entry.id   AF-A0A672RRT3-F1
#
_cell.length_a   1.000
_cell.length_b   1.000
_cell.length_c   1.000
_cell.angle_alpha   90.00
_cell.angle_beta   90.00
_cell.angle_gamma   90.00
#
_symmetry.space_group_name_H-M   'P 1'
#
loop_
_entity.id
_entity.type
_entity.pdbx_description
1 polymer ?
#
loop_
_entity_poly.entity_id
_entity_poly.type
_entity_poly.pdbx_seq_one_letter_code
_entity_poly.pdbx_strand_id
1 'polypeptide(L)'
;MGRTLQNTMVNLALENACDEAIYQLGLDMEELQDMEEDAGLGNGGLGRLAACFLDSMATLGLAAYGYGIRYEFGIFNQKVVNGWQVEEADDWLRYGNPWEKARPEYMRPVHFYGRVEHNPDGVKWVDTQVILALPYDTPVPGYRNNIVNTMRLWSAKAPCEFHLKDFNVGGYIQAVLDKNLAENISRVLYPNDNFFEGKELRLKQEYFVVAATLQDIIRRFKASKFGPSFVCFVQVAIQLNDTHPALAIPELMRILMDDEKLSWDTAWDITVRTCAYTNHTVLPEALERWPVDLFQNLLPRHLEITYEINRRHLERISALYPGDHDRLRRMSLIEECGQKKINMAHLCIVGSHAVNGVAQIHSDIIKDTVFKDFYDVDPQKFQNKTNGITPRRWLVMCNPGLAEVIAEPLSYLKSLLKFVDDDALIRDIAKVKQENKMKFAVLLEEQCNVKINPNSMFDVQVKRIHEYKRQLLNCLHIITLYNRNTNINIPIIWLSKMIFKCLSYQSSVVFIVGGKTKCLAR
;
A
#
# COMPACT_ATOMS: atom_id res chain seq x y z
N MET A 1 8.37 -0.43 2.46
CA MET A 1 9.16 -0.02 3.64
C MET A 1 10.43 0.71 3.22
N GLY A 2 11.07 0.26 2.14
CA GLY A 2 12.43 0.64 1.79
C GLY A 2 13.43 -0.09 2.68
N ARG A 3 14.72 0.20 2.50
CA ARG A 3 15.81 -0.20 3.41
C ARG A 3 15.51 0.13 4.88
N THR A 4 15.84 -0.78 5.79
CA THR A 4 15.51 -0.73 7.22
C THR A 4 16.73 -0.48 8.10
N LEU A 5 17.94 -0.79 7.63
CA LEU A 5 19.19 -0.67 8.40
C LEU A 5 19.40 0.75 8.93
N GLN A 6 19.55 1.72 8.03
CA GLN A 6 19.80 3.11 8.40
C GLN A 6 18.64 3.68 9.25
N ASN A 7 17.39 3.39 8.88
CA ASN A 7 16.23 3.88 9.62
C ASN A 7 16.18 3.33 11.06
N THR A 8 16.61 2.09 11.28
CA THR A 8 16.72 1.51 12.61
C THR A 8 17.82 2.20 13.42
N MET A 9 18.99 2.45 12.81
CA MET A 9 20.07 3.19 13.46
C MET A 9 19.65 4.62 13.84
N VAL A 10 18.96 5.35 12.95
CA VAL A 10 18.38 6.69 13.24
C VAL A 10 17.47 6.63 14.46
N ASN A 11 16.50 5.70 14.46
CA ASN A 11 15.46 5.63 15.47
C ASN A 11 16.01 5.19 16.84
N LEU A 12 17.09 4.39 16.86
CA LEU A 12 17.79 3.98 18.09
C LEU A 12 18.93 4.93 18.50
N ALA A 13 19.21 5.98 17.73
CA ALA A 13 20.34 6.88 17.93
C ALA A 13 21.72 6.18 17.94
N LEU A 14 21.88 5.18 17.06
CA LEU A 14 23.09 4.36 16.96
C LEU A 14 23.95 4.65 15.73
N GLU A 15 23.57 5.59 14.86
CA GLU A 15 24.28 5.86 13.59
C GLU A 15 25.79 6.07 13.80
N ASN A 16 26.19 7.06 14.60
CA ASN A 16 27.61 7.36 14.82
C ASN A 16 28.37 6.20 15.48
N ALA A 17 27.73 5.49 16.40
CA ALA A 17 28.36 4.37 17.10
C ALA A 17 28.58 3.17 16.16
N CYS A 18 27.61 2.89 15.29
CA CYS A 18 27.74 1.85 14.27
C CYS A 18 28.75 2.28 13.19
N ASP A 19 28.76 3.53 12.77
CA ASP A 19 29.70 4.07 11.79
C ASP A 19 31.15 3.95 12.30
N GLU A 20 31.42 4.36 13.55
CA GLU A 20 32.75 4.20 14.17
C GLU A 20 33.16 2.72 14.28
N ALA A 21 32.24 1.84 14.67
CA ALA A 21 32.53 0.42 14.79
C ALA A 21 32.86 -0.24 13.44
N ILE A 22 32.12 0.10 12.38
CA ILE A 22 32.35 -0.40 11.02
C ILE A 22 33.65 0.18 10.44
N TYR A 23 33.95 1.46 10.70
CA TYR A 23 35.22 2.08 10.31
C TYR A 23 36.43 1.39 10.97
N GLN A 24 36.36 1.05 12.26
CA GLN A 24 37.41 0.31 12.96
C GLN A 24 37.64 -1.10 12.39
N LEU A 25 36.63 -1.69 11.76
CA LEU A 25 36.72 -2.97 11.04
C LEU A 25 37.27 -2.82 9.61
N GLY A 26 37.57 -1.58 9.17
CA GLY A 26 38.08 -1.29 7.83
C GLY A 26 37.02 -1.35 6.73
N LEU A 27 35.75 -1.12 7.09
CA LEU A 27 34.61 -1.16 6.18
C LEU A 27 33.95 0.23 6.09
N ASP A 28 33.20 0.48 5.02
CA ASP A 28 32.38 1.68 4.85
C ASP A 28 30.90 1.36 5.13
N MET A 29 30.26 2.13 6.00
CA MET A 29 28.86 1.99 6.34
C MET A 29 27.94 2.31 5.15
N GLU A 30 28.29 3.29 4.29
CA GLU A 30 27.47 3.64 3.12
C GLU A 30 27.44 2.46 2.12
N GLU A 31 28.58 1.83 1.86
CA GLU A 31 28.67 0.63 1.00
C GLU A 31 27.81 -0.52 1.52
N LEU A 32 27.84 -0.78 2.85
CA LEU A 32 27.04 -1.85 3.46
C LEU A 32 25.53 -1.55 3.41
N GLN A 33 25.13 -0.28 3.57
CA GLN A 33 23.74 0.14 3.43
C GLN A 33 23.23 -0.05 1.99
N ASP A 34 24.10 0.11 0.99
CA ASP A 34 23.74 -0.09 -0.41
C ASP A 34 23.53 -1.55 -0.80
N MET A 35 24.08 -2.49 -0.03
CA MET A 35 23.82 -3.94 -0.19
C MET A 35 22.42 -4.35 0.29
N GLU A 36 21.73 -3.55 1.10
CA GLU A 36 20.38 -3.87 1.58
C GLU A 36 19.36 -3.70 0.45
N GLU A 37 18.61 -4.76 0.15
CA GLU A 37 17.50 -4.73 -0.80
C GLU A 37 16.29 -3.98 -0.23
N ASP A 38 15.59 -3.25 -1.09
CA ASP A 38 14.34 -2.60 -0.73
C ASP A 38 13.23 -3.64 -0.56
N ALA A 39 12.51 -3.63 0.58
CA ALA A 39 11.39 -4.55 0.76
C ALA A 39 10.23 -4.26 -0.22
N GLY A 40 10.02 -5.16 -1.19
CA GLY A 40 9.06 -5.12 -2.31
C GLY A 40 7.57 -5.22 -1.92
N LEU A 41 7.16 -4.58 -0.83
CA LEU A 41 5.85 -4.80 -0.19
C LEU A 41 4.77 -3.80 -0.60
N GLY A 42 5.04 -2.91 -1.54
CA GLY A 42 4.06 -1.89 -1.92
C GLY A 42 4.44 -1.13 -3.17
N ASN A 43 3.45 -0.49 -3.78
CA ASN A 43 3.65 0.34 -4.95
C ASN A 43 3.11 1.76 -4.70
N GLY A 44 3.95 2.77 -4.96
CA GLY A 44 3.55 4.16 -5.03
C GLY A 44 3.21 4.80 -3.68
N GLY A 45 2.33 5.82 -3.73
CA GLY A 45 2.02 6.68 -2.59
C GLY A 45 1.27 5.99 -1.46
N LEU A 46 0.35 5.06 -1.78
CA LEU A 46 -0.47 4.37 -0.79
C LEU A 46 0.38 3.53 0.18
N GLY A 47 1.27 2.69 -0.36
CA GLY A 47 2.18 1.88 0.46
C GLY A 47 3.20 2.72 1.22
N ARG A 48 3.68 3.82 0.63
CA ARG A 48 4.61 4.73 1.30
C ARG A 48 3.95 5.50 2.45
N LEU A 49 2.68 5.87 2.31
CA LEU A 49 1.89 6.48 3.37
C LEU A 49 1.75 5.53 4.57
N ALA A 50 1.36 4.26 4.31
CA ALA A 50 1.25 3.24 5.34
C ALA A 50 2.57 3.05 6.13
N ALA A 51 3.71 3.02 5.42
CA ALA A 51 5.02 2.97 6.07
C ALA A 51 5.32 4.21 6.93
N CYS A 52 4.93 5.42 6.49
CA CYS A 52 5.09 6.63 7.28
C CYS A 52 4.16 6.67 8.51
N PHE A 53 2.95 6.11 8.40
CA PHE A 53 2.05 5.94 9.54
C PHE A 53 2.62 4.97 10.57
N LEU A 54 3.17 3.82 10.17
CA LEU A 54 3.77 2.87 11.10
C LEU A 54 4.91 3.50 11.93
N ASP A 55 5.84 4.19 11.26
CA ASP A 55 6.93 4.90 11.92
C ASP A 55 6.40 6.02 12.87
N SER A 56 5.33 6.72 12.47
CA SER A 56 4.73 7.77 13.31
C SER A 56 3.96 7.21 14.50
N MET A 57 3.21 6.11 14.33
CA MET A 57 2.50 5.45 15.42
C MET A 57 3.47 4.91 16.46
N ALA A 58 4.60 4.32 16.03
CA ALA A 58 5.66 3.91 16.94
C ALA A 58 6.28 5.11 17.67
N THR A 59 6.58 6.19 16.95
CA THR A 59 7.15 7.43 17.52
C THR A 59 6.22 8.12 18.53
N LEU A 60 4.91 8.10 18.29
CA LEU A 60 3.90 8.67 19.18
C LEU A 60 3.49 7.73 20.33
N GLY A 61 4.02 6.51 20.36
CA GLY A 61 3.67 5.51 21.37
C GLY A 61 2.25 4.97 21.27
N LEU A 62 1.66 5.00 20.07
CA LEU A 62 0.36 4.41 19.80
C LEU A 62 0.52 2.90 19.65
N ALA A 63 -0.29 2.13 20.38
CA ALA A 63 -0.33 0.67 20.31
C ALA A 63 -0.98 0.20 19.00
N ALA A 64 -0.20 0.22 17.92
CA ALA A 64 -0.68 -0.03 16.56
C ALA A 64 0.06 -1.18 15.88
N TYR A 65 -0.65 -1.83 14.95
CA TYR A 65 -0.13 -2.92 14.14
C TYR A 65 -0.39 -2.61 12.67
N GLY A 66 0.61 -2.85 11.82
CA GLY A 66 0.42 -2.88 10.37
C GLY A 66 0.18 -4.31 9.93
N TYR A 67 -0.90 -4.58 9.21
CA TYR A 67 -1.15 -5.89 8.61
C TYR A 67 -1.03 -5.81 7.09
N GLY A 68 -0.40 -6.81 6.47
CA GLY A 68 -0.21 -6.87 5.02
C GLY A 68 0.12 -8.28 4.54
N ILE A 69 0.47 -8.40 3.26
CA ILE A 69 0.91 -9.66 2.64
C ILE A 69 2.42 -9.63 2.49
N ARG A 70 3.07 -10.75 2.81
CA ARG A 70 4.51 -10.94 2.58
C ARG A 70 4.70 -11.44 1.15
N TYR A 71 4.79 -10.50 0.20
CA TYR A 71 5.03 -10.85 -1.20
C TYR A 71 6.44 -11.40 -1.40
N GLU A 72 6.54 -12.56 -2.06
CA GLU A 72 7.82 -13.16 -2.42
C GLU A 72 8.58 -12.30 -3.42
N PHE A 73 7.85 -11.80 -4.40
CA PHE A 73 8.30 -10.82 -5.37
C PHE A 73 7.51 -9.53 -5.21
N GLY A 74 8.18 -8.39 -5.34
CA GLY A 74 7.51 -7.10 -5.33
C GLY A 74 6.65 -6.86 -6.57
N ILE A 75 6.65 -5.64 -7.08
CA ILE A 75 5.93 -5.37 -8.34
C ILE A 75 6.75 -5.85 -9.55
N PHE A 76 7.94 -5.27 -9.72
CA PHE A 76 8.97 -5.64 -10.68
C PHE A 76 10.18 -4.73 -10.46
N ASN A 77 11.36 -5.22 -10.85
CA ASN A 77 12.54 -4.40 -11.08
C ASN A 77 12.50 -3.87 -12.51
N GLN A 78 12.57 -2.55 -12.64
CA GLN A 78 12.47 -1.90 -13.93
C GLN A 78 13.86 -1.74 -14.56
N LYS A 79 14.00 -2.20 -15.81
CA LYS A 79 15.14 -1.91 -16.67
C LYS A 79 14.70 -1.14 -17.92
N VAL A 80 15.64 -0.40 -18.50
CA VAL A 80 15.43 0.30 -19.77
C VAL A 80 16.38 -0.29 -20.80
N VAL A 81 15.83 -0.94 -21.83
CA VAL A 81 16.59 -1.58 -22.91
C VAL A 81 16.14 -1.00 -24.24
N ASN A 82 17.06 -0.37 -24.97
CA ASN A 82 16.77 0.31 -26.24
C ASN A 82 15.62 1.34 -26.14
N GLY A 83 15.55 2.03 -25.00
CA GLY A 83 14.48 2.99 -24.69
C GLY A 83 13.22 2.36 -24.10
N TRP A 84 13.01 1.06 -24.19
CA TRP A 84 11.78 0.43 -23.71
C TRP A 84 11.91 -0.07 -22.27
N GLN A 85 10.80 -0.02 -21.52
CA GLN A 85 10.70 -0.67 -20.21
C GLN A 85 10.75 -2.19 -20.40
N VAL A 86 11.59 -2.83 -19.60
CA VAL A 86 11.61 -4.28 -19.40
C VAL A 86 11.39 -4.53 -17.90
N GLU A 87 10.50 -5.46 -17.60
CA GLU A 87 10.08 -5.82 -16.25
C GLU A 87 10.77 -7.13 -15.85
N GLU A 88 11.54 -7.11 -14.78
CA GLU A 88 12.14 -8.30 -14.19
C GLU A 88 11.56 -8.56 -12.80
N ALA A 89 11.57 -9.82 -12.34
CA ALA A 89 11.09 -10.15 -11.01
C ALA A 89 11.92 -9.43 -9.93
N ASP A 90 11.24 -8.83 -8.96
CA ASP A 90 11.84 -8.19 -7.79
C ASP A 90 12.05 -9.23 -6.68
N ASP A 91 13.19 -9.91 -6.70
CA ASP A 91 13.54 -11.03 -5.83
C ASP A 91 14.27 -10.58 -4.54
N TRP A 92 13.67 -9.63 -3.82
CA TRP A 92 14.23 -9.01 -2.61
C TRP A 92 14.47 -10.00 -1.45
N LEU A 93 13.90 -11.19 -1.50
CA LEU A 93 14.07 -12.25 -0.49
C LEU A 93 15.14 -13.28 -0.84
N ARG A 94 15.77 -13.19 -2.01
CA ARG A 94 16.75 -14.19 -2.50
C ARG A 94 17.82 -14.55 -1.47
N TYR A 95 18.38 -13.54 -0.80
CA TYR A 95 19.46 -13.70 0.18
C TYR A 95 18.95 -13.71 1.64
N GLY A 96 17.62 -13.80 1.82
CA GLY A 96 16.97 -13.69 3.11
C GLY A 96 16.69 -12.24 3.53
N ASN A 97 15.79 -12.10 4.49
CA ASN A 97 15.47 -10.80 5.11
C ASN A 97 15.83 -10.88 6.60
N PRO A 98 16.86 -10.17 7.08
CA PRO A 98 17.28 -10.24 8.48
C PRO A 98 16.29 -9.56 9.44
N TRP A 99 15.36 -8.76 8.93
CA TRP A 99 14.44 -7.95 9.74
C TRP A 99 13.13 -8.64 10.10
N GLU A 100 12.83 -9.78 9.49
CA GLU A 100 11.58 -10.50 9.74
C GLU A 100 11.77 -11.68 10.68
N LYS A 101 10.76 -11.91 11.52
CA LYS A 101 10.67 -13.08 12.39
C LYS A 101 9.44 -13.89 12.02
N ALA A 102 9.65 -15.08 11.47
CA ALA A 102 8.59 -16.05 11.27
C ALA A 102 7.95 -16.46 12.61
N ARG A 103 6.62 -16.61 12.62
CA ARG A 103 5.82 -17.06 13.77
C ARG A 103 4.90 -18.24 13.41
N PRO A 104 5.44 -19.43 13.10
CA PRO A 104 4.65 -20.61 12.77
C PRO A 104 3.58 -20.98 13.81
N GLU A 105 3.83 -20.67 15.08
CA GLU A 105 2.91 -20.88 16.20
C GLU A 105 1.58 -20.10 16.08
N TYR A 106 1.52 -19.06 15.25
CA TYR A 106 0.34 -18.23 15.03
C TYR A 106 -0.33 -18.42 13.67
N MET A 107 -0.04 -19.52 12.98
CA MET A 107 -0.63 -19.85 11.68
C MET A 107 -2.16 -19.96 11.74
N ARG A 108 -2.86 -19.44 10.72
CA ARG A 108 -4.34 -19.42 10.67
C ARG A 108 -4.86 -20.04 9.37
N PRO A 109 -5.95 -20.82 9.41
CA PRO A 109 -6.61 -21.29 8.20
C PRO A 109 -7.42 -20.15 7.55
N VAL A 110 -7.37 -20.07 6.23
CA VAL A 110 -8.17 -19.19 5.39
C VAL A 110 -8.90 -20.08 4.39
N HIS A 111 -10.21 -19.84 4.25
CA HIS A 111 -11.10 -20.67 3.47
C HIS A 111 -11.46 -20.00 2.14
N PHE A 112 -11.59 -20.77 1.07
CA PHE A 112 -12.03 -20.32 -0.24
C PHE A 112 -13.02 -21.32 -0.84
N TYR A 113 -13.85 -20.86 -1.78
CA TYR A 113 -14.85 -21.66 -2.47
C TYR A 113 -15.88 -22.30 -1.54
N GLY A 114 -16.28 -23.55 -1.79
CA GLY A 114 -17.24 -24.28 -0.98
C GLY A 114 -18.68 -23.81 -1.20
N ARG A 115 -19.52 -24.06 -0.21
CA ARG A 115 -20.96 -23.76 -0.26
C ARG A 115 -21.51 -23.43 1.12
N VAL A 116 -22.68 -22.79 1.13
CA VAL A 116 -23.37 -22.41 2.36
C VAL A 116 -24.48 -23.40 2.67
N GLU A 117 -24.51 -23.91 3.90
CA GLU A 117 -25.57 -24.75 4.44
C GLU A 117 -26.38 -23.97 5.47
N HIS A 118 -27.70 -23.93 5.27
CA HIS A 118 -28.65 -23.31 6.18
C HIS A 118 -29.27 -24.39 7.06
N ASN A 119 -28.91 -24.41 8.34
CA ASN A 119 -29.45 -25.34 9.32
C ASN A 119 -30.29 -24.59 10.37
N PRO A 120 -31.22 -25.26 11.10
CA PRO A 120 -31.97 -24.63 12.18
C PRO A 120 -31.08 -24.00 13.26
N ASP A 121 -29.91 -24.59 13.50
CA ASP A 121 -28.90 -24.14 14.49
C ASP A 121 -27.98 -23.03 13.95
N GLY A 122 -28.17 -22.60 12.71
CA GLY A 122 -27.42 -21.51 12.07
C GLY A 122 -26.83 -21.87 10.71
N VAL A 123 -26.11 -20.90 10.14
CA VAL A 123 -25.49 -21.01 8.81
C VAL A 123 -24.06 -21.53 8.95
N LYS A 124 -23.64 -22.42 8.04
CA LYS A 124 -22.26 -22.94 7.98
C LYS A 124 -21.69 -22.80 6.58
N TRP A 125 -20.42 -22.39 6.50
CA TRP A 125 -19.65 -22.41 5.25
C TRP A 125 -18.79 -23.67 5.22
N VAL A 126 -19.08 -24.58 4.29
CA VAL A 126 -18.53 -25.93 4.25
C VAL A 126 -17.91 -26.25 2.88
N ASP A 127 -17.21 -27.38 2.79
CA ASP A 127 -16.56 -27.88 1.56
C ASP A 127 -15.57 -26.88 0.94
N THR A 128 -14.90 -26.10 1.79
CA THR A 128 -13.96 -25.05 1.39
C THR A 128 -12.56 -25.59 1.12
N GLN A 129 -11.86 -24.98 0.17
CA GLN A 129 -10.41 -25.10 0.07
C GLN A 129 -9.75 -24.32 1.21
N VAL A 130 -8.81 -24.95 1.92
CA VAL A 130 -8.08 -24.32 3.04
C VAL A 130 -6.67 -23.94 2.61
N ILE A 131 -6.27 -22.71 2.94
CA ILE A 131 -4.90 -22.18 2.78
C ILE A 131 -4.44 -21.67 4.14
N LEU A 132 -3.18 -21.95 4.49
CA LEU A 132 -2.61 -21.50 5.76
C LEU A 132 -1.94 -20.13 5.61
N ALA A 133 -2.24 -19.23 6.53
CA ALA A 133 -1.60 -17.93 6.64
C ALA A 133 -0.51 -17.97 7.72
N LEU A 134 0.75 -17.94 7.29
CA LEU A 134 1.93 -17.90 8.15
C LEU A 134 2.34 -16.44 8.43
N PRO A 135 2.31 -15.96 9.69
CA PRO A 135 2.72 -14.60 10.00
C PRO A 135 4.24 -14.45 10.09
N TYR A 136 4.73 -13.32 9.56
CA TYR A 136 6.08 -12.80 9.73
C TYR A 136 6.00 -11.42 10.36
N ASP A 137 6.70 -11.22 11.47
CA ASP A 137 6.73 -9.96 12.20
C ASP A 137 8.00 -9.18 11.85
N THR A 138 7.85 -7.93 11.41
CA THR A 138 8.94 -6.96 11.25
C THR A 138 8.79 -5.87 12.32
N PRO A 139 9.83 -5.60 13.14
CA PRO A 139 9.77 -4.57 14.16
C PRO A 139 9.75 -3.18 13.51
N VAL A 140 8.97 -2.27 14.11
CA VAL A 140 8.91 -0.85 13.71
C VAL A 140 9.34 0.00 14.89
N PRO A 141 10.62 0.37 15.00
CA PRO A 141 11.11 1.18 16.11
C PRO A 141 10.63 2.63 15.98
N GLY A 142 10.15 3.20 17.09
CA GLY A 142 9.83 4.62 17.22
C GLY A 142 11.08 5.46 17.41
N TYR A 143 11.02 6.74 17.03
CA TYR A 143 12.17 7.63 17.13
C TYR A 143 12.52 7.95 18.60
N ARG A 144 13.62 7.38 19.10
CA ARG A 144 14.25 7.69 20.40
C ARG A 144 13.30 7.60 21.60
N ASN A 145 12.37 6.64 21.59
CA ASN A 145 11.36 6.50 22.64
C ASN A 145 11.22 5.09 23.22
N ASN A 146 12.08 4.15 22.83
CA ASN A 146 12.07 2.73 23.25
C ASN A 146 10.79 1.95 22.91
N ILE A 147 9.94 2.48 22.04
CA ILE A 147 8.71 1.81 21.60
C ILE A 147 8.99 1.10 20.28
N VAL A 148 8.58 -0.16 20.18
CA VAL A 148 8.69 -0.96 18.96
C VAL A 148 7.33 -1.57 18.65
N ASN A 149 6.68 -1.05 17.61
CA ASN A 149 5.45 -1.64 17.08
C ASN A 149 5.77 -2.79 16.14
N THR A 150 4.72 -3.44 15.61
CA THR A 150 4.88 -4.59 14.71
C THR A 150 4.17 -4.35 13.39
N MET A 151 4.88 -4.61 12.30
CA MET A 151 4.27 -4.88 10.99
C MET A 151 4.22 -6.40 10.81
N ARG A 152 3.02 -6.96 10.72
CA ARG A 152 2.76 -8.38 10.52
C ARG A 152 2.37 -8.63 9.07
N LEU A 153 3.13 -9.48 8.39
CA LEU A 153 2.91 -9.83 6.99
C LEU A 153 2.56 -11.31 6.88
N TRP A 154 1.52 -11.62 6.12
CA TRP A 154 1.03 -12.99 5.92
C TRP A 154 1.64 -13.62 4.67
N SER A 155 2.22 -14.81 4.81
CA SER A 155 2.64 -15.67 3.69
C SER A 155 1.63 -16.80 3.54
N ALA A 156 1.15 -17.02 2.32
CA ALA A 156 0.26 -18.12 2.00
C ALA A 156 1.06 -19.41 1.91
N LYS A 157 0.60 -20.45 2.60
CA LYS A 157 1.18 -21.80 2.60
C LYS A 157 0.08 -22.82 2.36
N ALA A 158 0.40 -23.83 1.56
CA ALA A 158 -0.46 -24.98 1.43
C ALA A 158 -0.56 -25.70 2.80
N PRO A 159 -1.75 -26.22 3.17
CA PRO A 159 -1.86 -27.10 4.32
C PRO A 159 -0.95 -28.31 4.09
N CYS A 160 0.03 -28.51 4.96
CA CYS A 160 0.93 -29.65 4.87
C CYS A 160 0.18 -30.94 5.17
N GLU A 161 -0.38 -31.57 4.15
CA GLU A 161 -0.54 -33.02 4.11
C GLU A 161 0.18 -33.52 2.85
N PHE A 162 1.39 -34.04 3.03
CA PHE A 162 1.99 -34.89 2.01
C PHE A 162 1.12 -36.15 1.94
N HIS A 163 0.17 -36.17 1.01
CA HIS A 163 -0.66 -37.35 0.78
C HIS A 163 0.22 -38.42 0.13
N LEU A 164 0.89 -39.22 0.98
CA LEU A 164 1.77 -40.31 0.57
C LEU A 164 1.04 -41.31 -0.36
N LYS A 165 -0.29 -41.41 -0.23
CA LYS A 165 -1.16 -42.17 -1.14
C LYS A 165 -1.18 -41.60 -2.55
N ASP A 166 -1.42 -40.29 -2.72
CA ASP A 166 -1.44 -39.66 -4.04
C ASP A 166 -0.05 -39.65 -4.67
N PHE A 167 0.99 -39.50 -3.84
CA PHE A 167 2.38 -39.63 -4.26
C PHE A 167 2.70 -41.05 -4.79
N ASN A 168 2.28 -42.09 -4.07
CA ASN A 168 2.54 -43.48 -4.45
C ASN A 168 1.75 -43.94 -5.69
N VAL A 169 0.67 -43.25 -6.06
CA VAL A 169 -0.14 -43.54 -7.26
C VAL A 169 0.36 -42.74 -8.48
N GLY A 170 1.44 -41.97 -8.35
CA GLY A 170 2.02 -41.17 -9.44
C GLY A 170 1.44 -39.76 -9.59
N GLY A 171 0.63 -39.31 -8.63
CA GLY A 171 0.01 -37.97 -8.56
C GLY A 171 0.95 -36.84 -8.13
N TYR A 172 2.27 -37.03 -8.23
CA TYR A 172 3.29 -36.04 -7.83
C TYR A 172 3.05 -34.65 -8.43
N ILE A 173 2.70 -34.61 -9.72
CA ILE A 173 2.49 -33.35 -10.45
C ILE A 173 1.34 -32.56 -9.83
N GLN A 174 0.21 -33.21 -9.52
CA GLN A 174 -0.97 -32.52 -8.98
C GLN A 174 -0.71 -31.95 -7.58
N ALA A 175 -0.05 -32.71 -6.69
CA ALA A 175 0.28 -32.25 -5.35
C ALA A 175 1.20 -31.01 -5.36
N VAL A 176 2.14 -30.96 -6.30
CA VAL A 176 3.03 -29.80 -6.48
C VAL A 176 2.28 -28.61 -7.09
N LEU A 177 1.34 -28.85 -8.01
CA LEU A 177 0.49 -27.81 -8.59
C LEU A 177 -0.40 -27.16 -7.52
N ASP A 178 -1.08 -27.95 -6.70
CA ASP A 178 -1.99 -27.45 -5.66
C ASP A 178 -1.23 -26.61 -4.63
N LYS A 179 -0.01 -27.05 -4.27
CA LYS A 179 0.89 -26.27 -3.42
C LYS A 179 1.23 -24.91 -4.04
N ASN A 180 1.64 -24.91 -5.32
CA ASN A 180 1.99 -23.68 -6.02
C ASN A 180 0.80 -22.73 -6.17
N LEU A 181 -0.41 -23.25 -6.39
CA LEU A 181 -1.63 -22.46 -6.50
C LEU A 181 -1.98 -21.78 -5.16
N ALA A 182 -1.80 -22.47 -4.03
CA ALA A 182 -2.00 -21.86 -2.71
C ALA A 182 -0.96 -20.76 -2.42
N GLU A 183 0.31 -21.01 -2.73
CA GLU A 183 1.40 -20.06 -2.48
C GLU A 183 1.40 -18.87 -3.46
N ASN A 184 0.75 -18.96 -4.62
CA ASN A 184 0.60 -17.86 -5.58
C ASN A 184 -0.07 -16.61 -4.97
N ILE A 185 -0.90 -16.76 -3.94
CA ILE A 185 -1.57 -15.65 -3.27
C ILE A 185 -0.55 -14.63 -2.74
N SER A 186 0.52 -15.08 -2.10
CA SER A 186 1.56 -14.18 -1.57
C SER A 186 2.79 -14.08 -2.49
N ARG A 187 2.65 -14.32 -3.79
CA ARG A 187 3.80 -14.39 -4.70
C ARG A 187 4.16 -13.04 -5.32
N VAL A 188 3.21 -12.33 -5.92
CA VAL A 188 3.45 -11.05 -6.62
C VAL A 188 2.45 -10.00 -6.15
N LEU A 189 2.93 -8.76 -5.99
CA LEU A 189 2.10 -7.60 -5.69
C LEU A 189 1.35 -7.11 -6.94
N TYR A 190 0.01 -6.98 -6.86
CA TYR A 190 -0.86 -6.53 -7.96
C TYR A 190 -0.65 -7.34 -9.26
N PRO A 191 -1.06 -8.62 -9.30
CA PRO A 191 -1.00 -9.40 -10.53
C PRO A 191 -1.87 -8.77 -11.63
N ASN A 192 -1.49 -8.97 -12.89
CA ASN A 192 -2.26 -8.51 -14.05
C ASN A 192 -3.70 -9.02 -13.99
N ASP A 193 -4.67 -8.12 -13.91
CA ASP A 193 -6.10 -8.38 -13.72
C ASP A 193 -6.93 -8.22 -15.00
N ASN A 194 -6.27 -8.09 -16.16
CA ASN A 194 -6.96 -8.04 -17.45
C ASN A 194 -7.68 -9.36 -17.78
N PHE A 195 -7.25 -10.47 -17.18
CA PHE A 195 -7.83 -11.81 -17.34
C PHE A 195 -8.58 -12.24 -16.08
N PHE A 196 -9.52 -13.19 -16.25
CA PHE A 196 -10.38 -13.66 -15.17
C PHE A 196 -9.58 -14.24 -13.99
N GLU A 197 -8.56 -15.06 -14.28
CA GLU A 197 -7.68 -15.68 -13.28
C GLU A 197 -6.93 -14.64 -12.46
N GLY A 198 -6.56 -13.50 -13.08
CA GLY A 198 -5.92 -12.38 -12.41
C GLY A 198 -6.85 -11.67 -11.44
N LYS A 199 -8.11 -11.45 -11.84
CA LYS A 199 -9.17 -10.90 -10.97
C LYS A 199 -9.45 -11.80 -9.77
N GLU A 200 -9.56 -13.10 -10.00
CA GLU A 200 -9.76 -14.06 -8.93
C GLU A 200 -8.59 -14.09 -7.95
N LEU A 201 -7.34 -14.13 -8.45
CA LEU A 201 -6.15 -14.09 -7.60
C LEU A 201 -6.09 -12.80 -6.77
N ARG A 202 -6.47 -11.66 -7.36
CA ARG A 202 -6.53 -10.38 -6.66
C ARG A 202 -7.56 -10.40 -5.51
N LEU A 203 -8.76 -10.89 -5.76
CA LEU A 203 -9.77 -11.05 -4.72
C LEU A 203 -9.34 -12.05 -3.63
N LYS A 204 -8.64 -13.14 -4.01
CA LYS A 204 -8.03 -14.08 -3.06
C LYS A 204 -7.00 -13.39 -2.16
N GLN A 205 -6.15 -12.52 -2.69
CA GLN A 205 -5.19 -11.74 -1.91
C GLN A 205 -5.90 -10.86 -0.87
N GLU A 206 -6.92 -10.13 -1.29
CA GLU A 206 -7.70 -9.23 -0.43
C GLU A 206 -8.40 -9.98 0.69
N TYR A 207 -9.07 -11.09 0.36
CA TYR A 207 -9.70 -11.92 1.38
C TYR A 207 -8.69 -12.59 2.30
N PHE A 208 -7.56 -13.07 1.75
CA PHE A 208 -6.52 -13.76 2.52
C PHE A 208 -5.95 -12.88 3.63
N VAL A 209 -5.56 -11.64 3.31
CA VAL A 209 -5.04 -10.70 4.31
C VAL A 209 -6.12 -10.36 5.34
N VAL A 210 -7.36 -10.19 4.93
CA VAL A 210 -8.50 -9.86 5.81
C VAL A 210 -8.78 -10.98 6.79
N ALA A 211 -9.01 -12.20 6.30
CA ALA A 211 -9.41 -13.35 7.11
C ALA A 211 -8.33 -13.71 8.13
N ALA A 212 -7.07 -13.78 7.72
CA ALA A 212 -5.96 -14.06 8.62
C ALA A 212 -5.80 -12.97 9.70
N THR A 213 -5.95 -11.70 9.30
CA THR A 213 -5.81 -10.55 10.21
C THR A 213 -6.94 -10.51 11.24
N LEU A 214 -8.19 -10.68 10.84
CA LEU A 214 -9.33 -10.64 11.75
C LEU A 214 -9.29 -11.77 12.78
N GLN A 215 -8.92 -12.98 12.35
CA GLN A 215 -8.71 -14.10 13.28
C GLN A 215 -7.60 -13.79 14.30
N ASP A 216 -6.51 -13.15 13.89
CA ASP A 216 -5.43 -12.76 14.80
C ASP A 216 -5.85 -11.64 15.77
N ILE A 217 -6.58 -10.63 15.28
CA ILE A 217 -7.13 -9.55 16.11
C ILE A 217 -8.09 -10.12 17.16
N ILE A 218 -9.03 -10.98 16.77
CA ILE A 218 -10.01 -11.58 17.69
C ILE A 218 -9.31 -12.46 18.72
N ARG A 219 -8.32 -13.25 18.31
CA ARG A 219 -7.49 -14.03 19.26
C ARG A 219 -6.82 -13.13 20.28
N ARG A 220 -6.19 -12.03 19.84
CA ARG A 220 -5.51 -11.08 20.74
C ARG A 220 -6.51 -10.40 21.68
N PHE A 221 -7.69 -10.06 21.18
CA PHE A 221 -8.79 -9.53 21.99
C PHE A 221 -9.25 -10.54 23.05
N LYS A 222 -9.49 -11.79 22.67
CA LYS A 222 -9.89 -12.88 23.59
C LYS A 222 -8.86 -13.15 24.68
N ALA A 223 -7.57 -13.02 24.35
CA ALA A 223 -6.48 -13.16 25.33
C ALA A 223 -6.32 -11.93 26.25
N SER A 224 -6.97 -10.81 25.93
CA SER A 224 -6.93 -9.59 26.75
C SER A 224 -7.91 -9.67 27.92
N LYS A 225 -7.77 -8.75 28.88
CA LYS A 225 -8.71 -8.57 30.01
C LYS A 225 -10.16 -8.27 29.58
N PHE A 226 -10.38 -7.89 28.32
CA PHE A 226 -11.70 -7.56 27.77
C PHE A 226 -12.36 -8.73 27.02
N GLY A 227 -11.61 -9.82 26.78
CA GLY A 227 -12.04 -10.97 25.99
C GLY A 227 -13.35 -11.66 26.37
N PRO A 228 -13.80 -11.66 27.64
CA PRO A 228 -15.05 -12.32 28.03
C PRO A 228 -16.33 -11.73 27.42
N SER A 229 -16.30 -10.50 26.87
CA SER A 229 -17.49 -9.88 26.27
C SER A 229 -17.15 -9.18 24.96
N PHE A 230 -17.74 -9.65 23.86
CA PHE A 230 -17.60 -9.03 22.54
C PHE A 230 -18.17 -7.62 22.45
N VAL A 231 -19.00 -7.19 23.41
CA VAL A 231 -19.42 -5.78 23.50
C VAL A 231 -18.20 -4.86 23.68
N CYS A 232 -17.14 -5.35 24.34
CA CYS A 232 -15.88 -4.63 24.51
C CYS A 232 -14.97 -4.67 23.28
N PHE A 233 -15.34 -5.38 22.20
CA PHE A 233 -14.54 -5.46 20.97
C PHE A 233 -14.31 -4.10 20.31
N VAL A 234 -15.18 -3.13 20.61
CA VAL A 234 -15.11 -1.73 20.21
C VAL A 234 -13.86 -0.97 20.69
N GLN A 235 -13.04 -1.60 21.56
CA GLN A 235 -11.69 -1.11 21.90
C GLN A 235 -10.67 -1.36 20.76
N VAL A 236 -11.03 -2.21 19.80
CA VAL A 236 -10.29 -2.44 18.56
C VAL A 236 -10.74 -1.42 17.53
N ALA A 237 -9.79 -0.80 16.83
CA ALA A 237 -10.05 0.04 15.67
C ALA A 237 -9.33 -0.54 14.45
N ILE A 238 -10.06 -0.72 13.35
CA ILE A 238 -9.56 -1.25 12.08
C ILE A 238 -9.68 -0.16 11.02
N GLN A 239 -8.55 0.30 10.51
CA GLN A 239 -8.50 1.25 9.40
C GLN A 239 -8.41 0.49 8.07
N LEU A 240 -9.37 0.73 7.19
CA LEU A 240 -9.40 0.25 5.82
C LEU A 240 -8.70 1.28 4.93
N ASN A 241 -7.54 0.91 4.40
CA ASN A 241 -6.72 1.77 3.54
C ASN A 241 -7.06 1.51 2.07
N ASP A 242 -7.88 2.37 1.49
CA ASP A 242 -8.60 2.13 0.23
C ASP A 242 -9.62 0.97 0.32
N THR A 243 -10.16 0.52 -0.81
CA THR A 243 -11.18 -0.55 -0.85
C THR A 243 -10.62 -1.97 -0.79
N HIS A 244 -9.31 -2.17 -0.93
CA HIS A 244 -8.71 -3.51 -0.93
C HIS A 244 -9.07 -4.37 0.31
N PRO A 245 -9.08 -3.83 1.55
CA PRO A 245 -9.48 -4.60 2.73
C PRO A 245 -10.99 -4.51 3.02
N ALA A 246 -11.85 -4.07 2.09
CA ALA A 246 -13.29 -3.90 2.30
C ALA A 246 -14.00 -5.17 2.78
N LEU A 247 -13.49 -6.35 2.40
CA LEU A 247 -13.96 -7.64 2.87
C LEU A 247 -13.86 -7.83 4.40
N ALA A 248 -13.12 -6.98 5.11
CA ALA A 248 -13.08 -7.00 6.57
C ALA A 248 -14.47 -6.78 7.19
N ILE A 249 -15.35 -6.02 6.54
CA ILE A 249 -16.72 -5.78 7.00
C ILE A 249 -17.53 -7.09 6.99
N PRO A 250 -17.74 -7.76 5.83
CA PRO A 250 -18.49 -9.01 5.81
C PRO A 250 -17.78 -10.16 6.53
N GLU A 251 -16.45 -10.22 6.58
CA GLU A 251 -15.74 -11.26 7.32
C GLU A 251 -15.86 -11.09 8.84
N LEU A 252 -15.81 -9.86 9.34
CA LEU A 252 -16.05 -9.61 10.77
C LEU A 252 -17.49 -9.99 11.15
N MET A 253 -18.47 -9.63 10.31
CA MET A 253 -19.86 -10.08 10.45
C MET A 253 -19.96 -11.60 10.46
N ARG A 254 -19.29 -12.29 9.53
CA ARG A 254 -19.28 -13.76 9.46
C ARG A 254 -18.74 -14.36 10.75
N ILE A 255 -17.58 -13.94 11.24
CA ILE A 255 -16.98 -14.49 12.46
C ILE A 255 -17.91 -14.24 13.66
N LEU A 256 -18.42 -13.01 13.82
CA LEU A 256 -19.28 -12.66 14.96
C LEU A 256 -20.61 -13.43 14.97
N MET A 257 -21.22 -13.68 13.81
CA MET A 257 -22.50 -14.39 13.73
C MET A 257 -22.34 -15.90 13.67
N ASP A 258 -21.48 -16.38 12.77
CA ASP A 258 -21.39 -17.80 12.46
C ASP A 258 -20.54 -18.53 13.51
N ASP A 259 -19.45 -17.91 13.99
CA ASP A 259 -18.51 -18.54 14.94
C ASP A 259 -18.83 -18.14 16.39
N GLU A 260 -19.06 -16.85 16.67
CA GLU A 260 -19.34 -16.34 18.02
C GLU A 260 -20.84 -16.29 18.38
N LYS A 261 -21.72 -16.65 17.44
CA LYS A 261 -23.18 -16.79 17.64
C LYS A 261 -23.90 -15.51 18.11
N LEU A 262 -23.39 -14.34 17.74
CA LEU A 262 -24.06 -13.07 18.00
C LEU A 262 -25.23 -12.85 17.03
N SER A 263 -26.24 -12.09 17.49
CA SER A 263 -27.32 -11.64 16.62
C SER A 263 -26.79 -10.65 15.57
N TRP A 264 -27.49 -10.57 14.43
CA TRP A 264 -27.14 -9.64 13.35
C TRP A 264 -26.95 -8.20 13.84
N ASP A 265 -27.91 -7.67 14.59
CA ASP A 265 -27.89 -6.25 14.99
C ASP A 265 -26.71 -5.95 15.94
N THR A 266 -26.36 -6.90 16.82
CA THR A 266 -25.19 -6.78 17.71
C THR A 266 -23.89 -6.85 16.91
N ALA A 267 -23.77 -7.83 16.01
CA ALA A 267 -22.58 -7.98 15.16
C ALA A 267 -22.38 -6.76 14.25
N TRP A 268 -23.47 -6.18 13.73
CA TRP A 268 -23.43 -5.01 12.87
C TRP A 268 -23.01 -3.74 13.62
N ASP A 269 -23.54 -3.50 14.84
CA ASP A 269 -23.10 -2.37 15.68
C ASP A 269 -21.59 -2.44 15.96
N ILE A 270 -21.11 -3.62 16.37
CA ILE A 270 -19.68 -3.85 16.63
C ILE A 270 -18.86 -3.58 15.37
N THR A 271 -19.29 -4.13 14.22
CA THR A 271 -18.56 -4.00 12.95
C THR A 271 -18.44 -2.53 12.53
N VAL A 272 -19.55 -1.79 12.50
CA VAL A 272 -19.55 -0.38 12.08
C VAL A 272 -18.68 0.47 12.99
N ARG A 273 -18.75 0.25 14.31
CA ARG A 273 -17.95 1.01 15.29
C ARG A 273 -16.46 0.66 15.28
N THR A 274 -16.11 -0.54 14.80
CA THR A 274 -14.72 -1.00 14.71
C THR A 274 -14.04 -0.48 13.43
N CYS A 275 -14.78 -0.41 12.32
CA CYS A 275 -14.23 -0.10 10.99
C CYS A 275 -14.27 1.39 10.65
N ALA A 276 -13.17 1.92 10.10
CA ALA A 276 -13.06 3.24 9.50
C ALA A 276 -12.41 3.15 8.11
N TYR A 277 -12.84 3.97 7.16
CA TYR A 277 -12.43 3.88 5.75
C TYR A 277 -11.72 5.15 5.26
N THR A 278 -10.52 4.99 4.69
CA THR A 278 -9.84 6.06 3.95
C THR A 278 -9.98 5.86 2.45
N ASN A 279 -10.54 6.84 1.75
CA ASN A 279 -10.55 6.86 0.29
C ASN A 279 -9.32 7.63 -0.26
N HIS A 280 -8.69 7.09 -1.30
CA HIS A 280 -7.49 7.66 -1.94
C HIS A 280 -7.71 8.10 -3.40
N THR A 281 -8.91 7.90 -3.95
CA THR A 281 -9.19 8.15 -5.36
C THR A 281 -10.61 8.68 -5.60
N VAL A 282 -10.69 9.66 -6.48
CA VAL A 282 -11.94 10.24 -6.98
C VAL A 282 -12.32 9.71 -8.37
N LEU A 283 -11.41 8.97 -9.02
CA LEU A 283 -11.63 8.43 -10.35
C LEU A 283 -12.57 7.21 -10.26
N PRO A 284 -13.77 7.25 -10.88
CA PRO A 284 -14.73 6.15 -10.80
C PRO A 284 -14.17 4.81 -11.28
N GLU A 285 -13.30 4.83 -12.28
CA GLU A 285 -12.63 3.65 -12.84
C GLU A 285 -11.64 2.98 -11.88
N ALA A 286 -11.18 3.70 -10.85
CA ALA A 286 -10.27 3.19 -9.84
C ALA A 286 -10.99 2.66 -8.59
N LEU A 287 -12.33 2.80 -8.50
CA LEU A 287 -13.12 2.24 -7.41
C LEU A 287 -13.45 0.78 -7.73
N GLU A 288 -13.06 -0.14 -6.85
CA GLU A 288 -13.15 -1.57 -7.11
C GLU A 288 -14.60 -2.06 -7.24
N ARG A 289 -14.87 -2.73 -8.37
CA ARG A 289 -16.14 -3.36 -8.71
C ARG A 289 -15.93 -4.83 -9.03
N TRP A 290 -16.37 -5.70 -8.13
CA TRP A 290 -16.20 -7.14 -8.30
C TRP A 290 -17.46 -7.78 -8.88
N PRO A 291 -17.35 -8.63 -9.92
CA PRO A 291 -18.48 -9.39 -10.42
C PRO A 291 -19.11 -10.27 -9.34
N VAL A 292 -20.44 -10.28 -9.27
CA VAL A 292 -21.18 -11.09 -8.29
C VAL A 292 -20.89 -12.58 -8.47
N ASP A 293 -20.76 -13.07 -9.71
CA ASP A 293 -20.48 -14.49 -9.99
C ASP A 293 -19.13 -14.94 -9.41
N LEU A 294 -18.13 -14.04 -9.43
CA LEU A 294 -16.82 -14.30 -8.84
C LEU A 294 -16.92 -14.41 -7.32
N PHE A 295 -17.67 -13.51 -6.69
CA PHE A 295 -17.97 -13.57 -5.24
C PHE A 295 -18.74 -14.83 -4.88
N GLN A 296 -19.74 -15.20 -5.67
CA GLN A 296 -20.56 -16.38 -5.44
C GLN A 296 -19.73 -17.65 -5.47
N ASN A 297 -18.79 -17.76 -6.42
CA ASN A 297 -17.91 -18.91 -6.52
C ASN A 297 -16.87 -18.94 -5.39
N LEU A 298 -16.23 -17.80 -5.09
CA LEU A 298 -15.07 -17.76 -4.19
C LEU A 298 -15.44 -17.59 -2.71
N LEU A 299 -16.46 -16.78 -2.41
CA LEU A 299 -16.83 -16.31 -1.07
C LEU A 299 -18.36 -16.30 -0.90
N PRO A 300 -19.04 -17.46 -1.06
CA PRO A 300 -20.51 -17.51 -1.11
C PRO A 300 -21.18 -16.98 0.17
N ARG A 301 -20.59 -17.22 1.34
CA ARG A 301 -21.13 -16.71 2.61
C ARG A 301 -21.03 -15.19 2.73
N HIS A 302 -19.93 -14.60 2.28
CA HIS A 302 -19.74 -13.14 2.28
C HIS A 302 -20.68 -12.45 1.31
N LEU A 303 -21.04 -13.12 0.21
CA LEU A 303 -22.05 -12.62 -0.72
C LEU A 303 -23.43 -12.54 -0.05
N GLU A 304 -23.86 -13.59 0.66
CA GLU A 304 -25.14 -13.55 1.42
C GLU A 304 -25.16 -12.41 2.45
N ILE A 305 -24.07 -12.24 3.21
CA ILE A 305 -23.92 -11.15 4.19
C ILE A 305 -23.98 -9.78 3.48
N THR A 306 -23.31 -9.64 2.34
CA THR A 306 -23.30 -8.39 1.57
C THR A 306 -24.68 -8.04 1.02
N TYR A 307 -25.44 -9.04 0.56
CA TYR A 307 -26.84 -8.83 0.14
C TYR A 307 -27.72 -8.41 1.30
N GLU A 308 -27.56 -9.01 2.49
CA GLU A 308 -28.32 -8.62 3.67
C GLU A 308 -27.97 -7.21 4.16
N ILE A 309 -26.69 -6.81 4.11
CA ILE A 309 -26.25 -5.43 4.35
C ILE A 309 -26.95 -4.49 3.35
N ASN A 310 -26.94 -4.84 2.06
CA ASN A 310 -27.56 -4.03 1.01
C ASN A 310 -29.07 -3.88 1.24
N ARG A 311 -29.77 -4.97 1.54
CA ARG A 311 -31.23 -4.97 1.79
C ARG A 311 -31.58 -4.01 2.93
N ARG A 312 -30.93 -4.17 4.10
CA ARG A 312 -31.17 -3.30 5.26
C ARG A 312 -30.79 -1.85 5.02
N HIS A 313 -29.70 -1.62 4.26
CA HIS A 313 -29.30 -0.28 3.86
C HIS A 313 -30.37 0.38 2.99
N LEU A 314 -30.84 -0.30 1.95
CA LEU A 314 -31.86 0.24 1.04
C LEU A 314 -33.22 0.43 1.73
N GLU A 315 -33.59 -0.42 2.69
CA GLU A 315 -34.77 -0.21 3.53
C GLU A 315 -34.66 1.09 4.34
N ARG A 316 -33.48 1.36 4.95
CA ARG A 316 -33.21 2.61 5.64
C ARG A 316 -33.29 3.81 4.69
N ILE A 317 -32.70 3.72 3.49
CA ILE A 317 -32.73 4.82 2.51
C ILE A 317 -34.16 5.07 2.00
N SER A 318 -34.94 4.01 1.73
CA SER A 318 -36.32 4.11 1.28
C SER A 318 -37.22 4.79 2.32
N ALA A 319 -36.98 4.51 3.61
CA ALA A 319 -37.68 5.17 4.70
C ALA A 319 -37.33 6.66 4.85
N LEU A 320 -36.06 7.04 4.61
CA LEU A 320 -35.59 8.43 4.69
C LEU A 320 -35.98 9.27 3.47
N TYR A 321 -36.02 8.66 2.28
CA TYR A 321 -36.35 9.31 1.01
C TYR A 321 -37.45 8.54 0.25
N PRO A 322 -38.70 8.55 0.73
CA PRO A 322 -39.79 7.82 0.08
C PRO A 322 -40.01 8.29 -1.36
N GLY A 323 -40.02 7.34 -2.30
CA GLY A 323 -40.27 7.60 -3.73
C GLY A 323 -39.04 7.96 -4.59
N ASP A 324 -37.87 8.20 -3.99
CA ASP A 324 -36.63 8.48 -4.74
C ASP A 324 -35.92 7.15 -5.13
N HIS A 325 -36.49 6.47 -6.12
CA HIS A 325 -35.95 5.20 -6.63
C HIS A 325 -34.58 5.33 -7.29
N ASP A 326 -34.25 6.50 -7.84
CA ASP A 326 -32.95 6.74 -8.45
C ASP A 326 -31.85 6.84 -7.40
N ARG A 327 -32.11 7.51 -6.27
CA ARG A 327 -31.18 7.51 -5.11
C ARG A 327 -30.96 6.11 -4.57
N LEU A 328 -32.01 5.30 -4.43
CA LEU A 328 -31.86 3.89 -4.03
C LEU A 328 -30.90 3.13 -4.96
N ARG A 329 -31.04 3.31 -6.27
CA ARG A 329 -30.12 2.69 -7.24
C ARG A 329 -28.70 3.19 -7.09
N ARG A 330 -28.49 4.50 -6.91
CA ARG A 330 -27.15 5.10 -6.76
C ARG A 330 -26.47 4.76 -5.44
N MET A 331 -27.23 4.47 -4.38
CA MET A 331 -26.69 4.13 -3.06
C MET A 331 -26.58 2.62 -2.81
N SER A 332 -27.10 1.78 -3.73
CA SER A 332 -26.98 0.33 -3.64
C SER A 332 -25.52 -0.12 -3.62
N LEU A 333 -25.23 -1.14 -2.81
CA LEU A 333 -23.95 -1.84 -2.82
C LEU A 333 -23.84 -2.75 -4.06
N ILE A 334 -24.96 -3.09 -4.68
CA ILE A 334 -25.05 -3.96 -5.84
C ILE A 334 -25.44 -3.14 -7.06
N GLU A 335 -24.59 -3.14 -8.08
CA GLU A 335 -24.86 -2.56 -9.38
C GLU A 335 -25.55 -3.59 -10.27
N GLU A 336 -26.74 -3.24 -10.76
CA GLU A 336 -27.58 -4.11 -11.60
C GLU A 336 -27.40 -3.83 -13.10
N CYS A 337 -26.72 -2.74 -13.48
CA CYS A 337 -26.54 -2.36 -14.88
C CYS A 337 -25.41 -3.18 -15.55
N GLY A 338 -25.77 -4.05 -16.51
CA GLY A 338 -24.82 -4.91 -17.21
C GLY A 338 -24.55 -6.21 -16.43
N GLN A 339 -23.28 -6.59 -16.30
CA GLN A 339 -22.92 -7.67 -15.37
C GLN A 339 -23.07 -7.17 -13.93
N LYS A 340 -23.76 -7.92 -13.08
CA LYS A 340 -23.94 -7.55 -11.68
C LYS A 340 -22.59 -7.43 -10.97
N LYS A 341 -22.39 -6.33 -10.24
CA LYS A 341 -21.14 -6.05 -9.52
C LYS A 341 -21.39 -5.55 -8.11
N ILE A 342 -20.46 -5.83 -7.22
CA ILE A 342 -20.43 -5.30 -5.86
C ILE A 342 -19.55 -4.05 -5.86
N ASN A 343 -20.09 -2.96 -5.33
CA ASN A 343 -19.36 -1.73 -5.07
C ASN A 343 -18.67 -1.78 -3.72
N MET A 344 -17.35 -1.96 -3.74
CA MET A 344 -16.57 -2.06 -2.51
C MET A 344 -16.48 -0.73 -1.76
N ALA A 345 -16.53 0.41 -2.46
CA ALA A 345 -16.55 1.73 -1.82
C ALA A 345 -17.86 1.97 -1.07
N HIS A 346 -19.01 1.61 -1.64
CA HIS A 346 -20.30 1.70 -0.94
C HIS A 346 -20.34 0.77 0.27
N LEU A 347 -19.82 -0.46 0.12
CA LEU A 347 -19.70 -1.40 1.24
C LEU A 347 -18.87 -0.77 2.39
N CYS A 348 -17.72 -0.17 2.07
CA CYS A 348 -16.88 0.52 3.05
C CYS A 348 -17.62 1.68 3.76
N ILE A 349 -18.31 2.54 3.01
CA ILE A 349 -19.02 3.71 3.57
C ILE A 349 -20.15 3.26 4.50
N VAL A 350 -20.92 2.24 4.09
CA VAL A 350 -22.05 1.73 4.87
C VAL A 350 -21.57 1.00 6.12
N GLY A 351 -20.53 0.16 6.00
CA GLY A 351 -19.98 -0.64 7.08
C GLY A 351 -18.94 0.05 7.98
N SER A 352 -18.74 1.36 7.85
CA SER A 352 -17.79 2.13 8.67
C SER A 352 -18.46 3.28 9.42
N HIS A 353 -17.94 3.61 10.61
CA HIS A 353 -18.39 4.78 11.38
C HIS A 353 -17.74 6.09 10.92
N ALA A 354 -16.60 6.03 10.24
CA ALA A 354 -15.88 7.19 9.72
C ALA A 354 -15.37 6.94 8.30
N VAL A 355 -15.44 7.97 7.46
CA VAL A 355 -14.92 8.00 6.09
C VAL A 355 -14.07 9.24 5.93
N ASN A 356 -12.82 9.11 5.48
CA ASN A 356 -11.96 10.28 5.29
C ASN A 356 -11.29 10.34 3.92
N GLY A 357 -11.17 11.56 3.40
CA GLY A 357 -10.28 11.88 2.28
C GLY A 357 -8.89 12.30 2.75
N VAL A 358 -7.95 12.40 1.80
CA VAL A 358 -6.50 12.52 2.06
C VAL A 358 -5.91 13.91 1.82
N ALA A 359 -6.74 14.86 1.42
CA ALA A 359 -6.46 16.28 1.29
C ALA A 359 -7.77 17.07 1.35
N GLN A 360 -7.75 18.34 1.72
CA GLN A 360 -8.97 19.14 1.88
C GLN A 360 -9.81 19.13 0.61
N ILE A 361 -9.23 19.56 -0.51
CA ILE A 361 -9.88 19.54 -1.84
C ILE A 361 -10.42 18.15 -2.22
N HIS A 362 -9.66 17.09 -1.93
CA HIS A 362 -10.09 15.72 -2.20
C HIS A 362 -11.31 15.32 -1.38
N SER A 363 -11.34 15.74 -0.11
CA SER A 363 -12.47 15.44 0.80
C SER A 363 -13.71 16.24 0.42
N ASP A 364 -13.53 17.46 -0.06
CA ASP A 364 -14.61 18.29 -0.60
C ASP A 364 -15.20 17.67 -1.87
N ILE A 365 -14.36 17.22 -2.82
CA ILE A 365 -14.82 16.51 -4.02
C ILE A 365 -15.63 15.25 -3.65
N ILE A 366 -15.17 14.48 -2.66
CA ILE A 366 -15.89 13.29 -2.21
C ILE A 366 -17.29 13.64 -1.67
N LYS A 367 -17.41 14.68 -0.85
CA LYS A 367 -18.69 15.11 -0.28
C LYS A 367 -19.61 15.73 -1.31
N ASP A 368 -19.06 16.50 -2.25
CA ASP A 368 -19.86 17.31 -3.17
C ASP A 368 -20.26 16.56 -4.44
N THR A 369 -19.48 15.53 -4.83
CA THR A 369 -19.71 14.79 -6.09
C THR A 369 -19.76 13.28 -5.89
N VAL A 370 -18.64 12.63 -5.56
CA VAL A 370 -18.50 11.17 -5.65
C VAL A 370 -19.44 10.41 -4.71
N PHE A 371 -19.54 10.84 -3.45
CA PHE A 371 -20.37 10.21 -2.41
C PHE A 371 -21.40 11.18 -1.84
N LYS A 372 -21.86 12.15 -2.66
CA LYS A 372 -22.82 13.17 -2.23
C LYS A 372 -24.07 12.58 -1.58
N ASP A 373 -24.66 11.56 -2.20
CA ASP A 373 -25.88 10.95 -1.66
C ASP A 373 -25.64 10.29 -0.28
N PHE A 374 -24.45 9.74 -0.02
CA PHE A 374 -24.09 9.21 1.30
C PHE A 374 -23.80 10.33 2.32
N TYR A 375 -23.18 11.42 1.87
CA TYR A 375 -22.94 12.59 2.71
C TYR A 375 -24.25 13.28 3.13
N ASP A 376 -25.23 13.36 2.23
CA ASP A 376 -26.56 13.90 2.52
C ASP A 376 -27.27 13.12 3.65
N VAL A 377 -27.01 11.81 3.77
CA VAL A 377 -27.62 10.94 4.79
C VAL A 377 -26.86 10.94 6.12
N ASP A 378 -25.54 10.79 6.07
CA ASP A 378 -24.70 10.64 7.26
C ASP A 378 -23.50 11.62 7.23
N PRO A 379 -23.74 12.96 7.28
CA PRO A 379 -22.68 13.96 7.09
C PRO A 379 -21.57 13.87 8.14
N GLN A 380 -21.92 13.47 9.37
CA GLN A 380 -20.99 13.29 10.50
C GLN A 380 -19.93 12.21 10.27
N LYS A 381 -20.15 11.26 9.32
CA LYS A 381 -19.15 10.24 8.99
C LYS A 381 -17.97 10.80 8.22
N PHE A 382 -18.17 11.86 7.44
CA PHE A 382 -17.19 12.34 6.48
C PHE A 382 -16.20 13.32 7.13
N GLN A 383 -14.91 13.02 6.99
CA GLN A 383 -13.83 13.78 7.59
C GLN A 383 -12.70 14.08 6.59
N ASN A 384 -11.82 15.00 6.97
CA ASN A 384 -10.53 15.18 6.31
C ASN A 384 -9.40 14.66 7.20
N LYS A 385 -8.44 13.95 6.60
CA LYS A 385 -7.14 13.64 7.19
C LYS A 385 -6.06 13.84 6.13
N THR A 386 -5.53 15.06 6.06
CA THR A 386 -4.50 15.39 5.07
C THR A 386 -3.24 14.54 5.29
N ASN A 387 -2.75 13.92 4.21
CA ASN A 387 -1.58 13.04 4.26
C ASN A 387 -0.33 13.76 4.77
N GLY A 388 0.57 12.97 5.37
CA GLY A 388 1.88 13.44 5.81
C GLY A 388 2.99 12.44 5.50
N ILE A 389 4.23 12.90 5.65
CA ILE A 389 5.43 12.07 5.52
C ILE A 389 6.19 12.06 6.86
N THR A 390 6.92 10.99 7.14
CA THR A 390 7.79 10.96 8.32
C THR A 390 9.06 11.77 8.07
N PRO A 391 9.38 12.78 8.90
CA PRO A 391 10.60 13.56 8.73
C PRO A 391 11.86 12.79 9.15
N ARG A 392 11.73 11.66 9.86
CA ARG A 392 12.88 10.80 10.21
C ARG A 392 13.54 10.28 8.94
N ARG A 393 12.75 9.66 8.05
CA ARG A 393 13.25 9.17 6.77
C ARG A 393 13.45 10.28 5.74
N TRP A 394 12.49 11.19 5.62
CA TRP A 394 12.45 12.17 4.53
C TRP A 394 13.18 13.48 4.81
N LEU A 395 13.96 13.55 5.90
CA LEU A 395 14.87 14.65 6.17
C LEU A 395 16.13 14.17 6.90
N VAL A 396 16.00 13.59 8.10
CA VAL A 396 17.17 13.19 8.90
C VAL A 396 18.02 12.12 8.20
N MET A 397 17.38 11.03 7.75
CA MET A 397 18.06 9.91 7.08
C MET A 397 18.56 10.29 5.68
N CYS A 398 17.69 10.89 4.83
CA CYS A 398 18.04 11.13 3.43
C CYS A 398 18.82 12.43 3.18
N ASN A 399 18.88 13.35 4.16
CA ASN A 399 19.57 14.62 4.02
C ASN A 399 20.14 15.09 5.37
N PRO A 400 21.09 14.32 5.96
CA PRO A 400 21.65 14.61 7.27
C PRO A 400 22.32 15.99 7.33
N GLY A 401 22.99 16.43 6.26
CA GLY A 401 23.58 17.77 6.21
C GLY A 401 22.55 18.90 6.33
N LEU A 402 21.36 18.75 5.74
CA LEU A 402 20.30 19.74 5.92
C LEU A 402 19.67 19.64 7.32
N ALA A 403 19.53 18.43 7.85
CA ALA A 403 19.03 18.23 9.21
C ALA A 403 19.95 18.89 10.25
N GLU A 404 21.28 18.83 10.04
CA GLU A 404 22.28 19.49 10.87
C GLU A 404 22.21 21.01 10.76
N VAL A 405 22.12 21.57 9.54
CA VAL A 405 21.97 23.03 9.34
C VAL A 405 20.69 23.55 9.98
N ILE A 406 19.59 22.80 9.92
CA ILE A 406 18.33 23.22 10.53
C ILE A 406 18.44 23.17 12.06
N ALA A 407 19.12 22.15 12.63
CA ALA A 407 19.40 21.87 14.05
C ALA A 407 18.19 21.86 15.03
N GLU A 408 17.11 22.57 14.72
CA GLU A 408 15.91 22.70 15.51
C GLU A 408 14.98 21.49 15.34
N PRO A 409 14.17 21.16 16.37
CA PRO A 409 13.17 20.12 16.25
C PRO A 409 12.19 20.46 15.12
N LEU A 410 11.88 19.47 14.29
CA LEU A 410 11.04 19.58 13.10
C LEU A 410 9.64 20.17 13.34
N SER A 411 9.15 20.12 14.59
CA SER A 411 7.93 20.79 15.04
C SER A 411 7.99 22.32 14.94
N TYR A 412 9.19 22.88 14.81
CA TYR A 412 9.44 24.32 14.82
C TYR A 412 9.84 24.89 13.48
N LEU A 413 9.79 24.16 12.34
CA LEU A 413 10.25 24.66 11.03
C LEU A 413 9.71 26.06 10.62
N LYS A 414 8.59 26.52 11.17
CA LYS A 414 8.11 27.91 10.99
C LYS A 414 9.03 28.98 11.61
N SER A 415 9.83 28.65 12.62
CA SER A 415 10.84 29.52 13.23
C SER A 415 11.88 29.98 12.20
N LEU A 416 12.20 29.12 11.22
CA LEU A 416 13.16 29.41 10.15
C LEU A 416 12.76 30.63 9.31
N LEU A 417 11.47 31.01 9.30
CA LEU A 417 11.02 32.24 8.63
C LEU A 417 11.69 33.51 9.20
N LYS A 418 12.15 33.48 10.45
CA LYS A 418 12.89 34.59 11.07
C LYS A 418 14.29 34.78 10.48
N PHE A 419 14.84 33.74 9.85
CA PHE A 419 16.18 33.69 9.31
C PHE A 419 16.18 33.66 7.76
N VAL A 420 15.06 34.04 7.13
CA VAL A 420 14.93 34.00 5.66
C VAL A 420 15.92 34.91 4.94
N ASP A 421 16.30 36.03 5.58
CA ASP A 421 17.28 37.00 5.08
C ASP A 421 18.66 36.85 5.76
N ASP A 422 18.89 35.76 6.49
CA ASP A 422 20.19 35.47 7.11
C ASP A 422 21.18 34.91 6.07
N ASP A 423 22.14 35.74 5.66
CA ASP A 423 23.17 35.38 4.68
C ASP A 423 24.02 34.15 5.08
N ALA A 424 24.19 33.87 6.38
CA ALA A 424 24.91 32.67 6.81
C ALA A 424 24.06 31.43 6.53
N LEU A 425 22.80 31.43 6.99
CA LEU A 425 21.88 30.31 6.78
C LEU A 425 21.63 30.04 5.29
N ILE A 426 21.44 31.11 4.49
CA ILE A 426 21.26 30.99 3.03
C ILE A 426 22.48 30.30 2.39
N ARG A 427 23.69 30.69 2.77
CA ARG A 427 24.93 30.09 2.25
C ARG A 427 25.07 28.62 2.66
N ASP A 428 24.75 28.28 3.91
CA ASP A 428 24.84 26.90 4.40
C ASP A 428 23.83 25.99 3.71
N ILE A 429 22.58 26.43 3.55
CA ILE A 429 21.55 25.68 2.79
C ILE A 429 21.98 25.52 1.33
N ALA A 430 22.52 26.56 0.70
CA ALA A 430 23.01 26.50 -0.67
C ALA A 430 24.18 25.51 -0.82
N LYS A 431 25.11 25.51 0.13
CA LYS A 431 26.23 24.56 0.19
C LYS A 431 25.74 23.12 0.28
N VAL A 432 24.87 22.81 1.24
CA VAL A 432 24.27 21.47 1.40
C VAL A 432 23.51 21.03 0.15
N LYS A 433 22.78 21.94 -0.51
CA LYS A 433 22.11 21.63 -1.78
C LYS A 433 23.12 21.29 -2.87
N GLN A 434 24.22 22.04 -2.97
CA GLN A 434 25.24 21.80 -3.98
C GLN A 434 25.97 20.47 -3.74
N GLU A 435 26.30 20.15 -2.48
CA GLU A 435 26.89 18.86 -2.10
C GLU A 435 25.99 17.68 -2.47
N ASN A 436 24.69 17.76 -2.16
CA ASN A 436 23.71 16.75 -2.55
C ASN A 436 23.60 16.60 -4.08
N LYS A 437 23.69 17.69 -4.85
CA LYS A 437 23.70 17.64 -6.31
C LYS A 437 24.95 16.97 -6.87
N MET A 438 26.11 17.20 -6.25
CA MET A 438 27.37 16.55 -6.63
C MET A 438 27.29 15.04 -6.35
N LYS A 439 26.83 14.63 -5.16
CA LYS A 439 26.60 13.21 -4.82
C LYS A 439 25.66 12.53 -5.82
N PHE A 440 24.53 13.16 -6.16
CA PHE A 440 23.59 12.61 -7.13
C PHE A 440 24.17 12.52 -8.55
N ALA A 441 25.01 13.48 -8.96
CA ALA A 441 25.66 13.43 -10.27
C ALA A 441 26.63 12.25 -10.40
N VAL A 442 27.36 11.92 -9.33
CA VAL A 442 28.24 10.73 -9.27
C VAL A 442 27.39 9.47 -9.37
N LEU A 443 26.33 9.36 -8.55
CA LEU A 443 25.41 8.22 -8.58
C LEU A 443 24.83 7.94 -9.97
N LEU A 444 24.45 9.00 -10.71
CA LEU A 444 23.93 8.86 -12.08
C LEU A 444 24.99 8.45 -13.10
N GLU A 445 26.23 8.89 -12.91
CA GLU A 445 27.34 8.45 -13.76
C GLU A 445 27.63 6.96 -13.54
N GLU A 446 27.62 6.50 -12.29
CA GLU A 446 27.86 5.09 -11.93
C GLU A 446 26.71 4.16 -12.37
N GLN A 447 25.46 4.51 -12.04
CA GLN A 447 24.32 3.62 -12.26
C GLN A 447 23.75 3.69 -13.69
N CYS A 448 23.83 4.85 -14.34
CA CYS A 448 23.19 5.10 -15.63
C CYS A 448 24.18 5.47 -16.73
N ASN A 449 25.49 5.58 -16.45
CA ASN A 449 26.51 6.07 -17.37
C ASN A 449 26.15 7.45 -17.96
N VAL A 450 25.53 8.29 -17.13
CA VAL A 450 24.99 9.59 -17.53
C VAL A 450 25.64 10.70 -16.72
N LYS A 451 26.64 11.35 -17.34
CA LYS A 451 27.23 12.57 -16.78
C LYS A 451 26.28 13.77 -16.91
N ILE A 452 26.08 14.49 -15.80
CA ILE A 452 25.29 15.73 -15.72
C ILE A 452 26.12 16.85 -15.09
N ASN A 453 25.75 18.10 -15.34
CA ASN A 453 26.43 19.27 -14.78
C ASN A 453 25.81 19.65 -13.41
N PRO A 454 26.53 19.50 -12.28
CA PRO A 454 25.98 19.87 -10.96
C PRO A 454 25.67 21.36 -10.81
N ASN A 455 26.15 22.22 -11.71
CA ASN A 455 25.85 23.66 -11.70
C ASN A 455 24.53 24.01 -12.40
N SER A 456 23.90 23.07 -13.13
CA SER A 456 22.58 23.31 -13.73
C SER A 456 21.46 23.22 -12.70
N MET A 457 20.27 23.70 -13.05
CA MET A 457 19.06 23.37 -12.29
C MET A 457 18.74 21.88 -12.46
N PHE A 458 18.32 21.21 -11.38
CA PHE A 458 17.84 19.83 -11.42
C PHE A 458 16.31 19.86 -11.41
N ASP A 459 15.71 19.63 -12.59
CA ASP A 459 14.26 19.49 -12.76
C ASP A 459 13.89 18.00 -12.73
N VAL A 460 13.15 17.58 -11.70
CA VAL A 460 12.94 16.17 -11.36
C VAL A 460 11.46 15.87 -11.21
N GLN A 461 10.95 14.94 -12.03
CA GLN A 461 9.58 14.45 -11.97
C GLN A 461 9.54 12.93 -11.73
N VAL A 462 9.55 12.52 -10.46
CA VAL A 462 9.54 11.10 -10.06
C VAL A 462 8.19 10.71 -9.46
N LYS A 463 7.47 9.84 -10.16
CA LYS A 463 6.19 9.26 -9.75
C LYS A 463 5.81 8.15 -10.73
N ARG A 464 4.91 7.24 -10.33
CA ARG A 464 4.30 6.25 -11.24
C ARG A 464 3.84 6.93 -12.54
N ILE A 465 4.11 6.32 -13.71
CA ILE A 465 3.68 6.86 -15.00
C ILE A 465 2.16 6.71 -15.11
N HIS A 466 1.47 7.80 -15.45
CA HIS A 466 0.03 7.80 -15.67
C HIS A 466 -0.39 9.04 -16.45
N GLU A 467 -1.36 8.94 -17.34
CA GLU A 467 -1.84 10.05 -18.16
C GLU A 467 -2.24 11.30 -17.34
N TYR A 468 -3.02 11.14 -16.25
CA TYR A 468 -3.40 12.28 -15.39
C TYR A 468 -2.22 12.97 -14.70
N LYS A 469 -1.06 12.30 -14.61
CA LYS A 469 0.17 12.86 -14.00
C LYS A 469 0.97 13.69 -14.98
N ARG A 470 0.59 13.71 -16.26
CA ARG A 470 1.06 14.61 -17.30
C ARG A 470 2.58 14.57 -17.52
N GLN A 471 3.20 13.39 -17.44
CA GLN A 471 4.61 13.24 -17.86
C GLN A 471 4.80 13.65 -19.33
N LEU A 472 3.83 13.36 -20.20
CA LEU A 472 3.85 13.80 -21.60
C LEU A 472 3.91 15.34 -21.73
N LEU A 473 3.18 16.08 -20.90
CA LEU A 473 3.24 17.54 -20.89
C LEU A 473 4.64 18.04 -20.52
N ASN A 474 5.31 17.37 -19.59
CA ASN A 474 6.70 17.68 -19.24
C ASN A 474 7.64 17.41 -20.42
N CYS A 475 7.45 16.30 -21.15
CA CYS A 475 8.21 16.03 -22.38
C CYS A 475 8.02 17.13 -23.44
N LEU A 476 6.79 17.62 -23.64
CA LEU A 476 6.51 18.73 -24.57
C LEU A 476 7.25 20.01 -24.18
N HIS A 477 7.35 20.30 -22.88
CA HIS A 477 8.13 21.43 -22.38
C HIS A 477 9.63 21.25 -22.69
N ILE A 478 10.18 20.06 -22.49
CA ILE A 478 11.59 19.74 -22.81
C ILE A 478 11.87 19.91 -24.31
N ILE A 479 10.98 19.40 -25.17
CA ILE A 479 11.08 19.58 -26.63
C ILE A 479 11.02 21.07 -26.99
N THR A 480 10.17 21.85 -26.34
CA THR A 480 10.06 23.30 -26.55
C THR A 480 11.37 24.01 -26.20
N LEU A 481 11.97 23.68 -25.05
CA LEU A 481 13.26 24.25 -24.63
C LEU A 481 14.39 23.85 -25.60
N TYR A 482 14.41 22.61 -26.05
CA TYR A 482 15.38 22.14 -27.04
C TYR A 482 15.27 22.94 -28.35
N ASN A 483 14.07 23.04 -28.93
CA ASN A 483 13.83 23.75 -30.19
C ASN A 483 14.16 25.25 -30.12
N ARG A 484 13.87 25.89 -28.99
CA ARG A 484 14.21 27.31 -28.77
C ARG A 484 15.73 27.54 -28.73
N ASN A 485 16.47 26.63 -28.10
CA ASN A 485 17.92 26.73 -27.99
C ASN A 485 18.66 26.27 -29.25
N THR A 486 18.07 25.45 -30.12
CA THR A 486 18.70 25.10 -31.42
C THR A 486 18.57 26.21 -32.47
N ASN A 487 17.60 27.12 -32.32
CA ASN A 487 17.41 28.27 -33.21
C ASN A 487 18.25 29.50 -32.82
N ILE A 488 18.95 29.46 -31.69
CA ILE A 488 19.83 30.54 -31.22
C ILE A 488 21.17 29.89 -30.88
N ASN A 489 22.27 30.35 -31.48
CA ASN A 489 23.60 29.76 -31.38
C ASN A 489 24.22 29.98 -29.97
N ILE A 490 23.58 29.45 -28.92
CA ILE A 490 23.99 29.56 -27.51
C ILE A 490 24.66 28.24 -27.10
N PRO A 491 25.85 28.29 -26.47
CA PRO A 491 26.50 27.09 -25.96
C PRO A 491 25.59 26.35 -24.98
N ILE A 492 25.33 25.08 -25.29
CA ILE A 492 24.42 24.19 -24.56
C ILE A 492 24.97 23.95 -23.13
N ILE A 493 24.36 24.60 -22.13
CA ILE A 493 24.57 24.29 -20.69
C ILE A 493 23.40 23.48 -20.10
N TRP A 494 22.31 23.33 -20.85
CA TRP A 494 21.09 22.64 -20.42
C TRP A 494 20.97 21.26 -21.07
N LEU A 495 21.71 20.28 -20.57
CA LEU A 495 21.38 18.88 -20.80
C LEU A 495 20.33 18.48 -19.77
N SER A 496 19.05 18.76 -20.08
CA SER A 496 17.93 18.08 -19.42
C SER A 496 17.97 16.62 -19.86
N LYS A 497 18.78 15.81 -19.19
CA LYS A 497 18.73 14.35 -19.36
C LYS A 497 17.55 13.84 -18.55
N MET A 498 16.49 13.42 -19.24
CA MET A 498 15.42 12.67 -18.60
C MET A 498 15.93 11.28 -18.26
N ILE A 499 16.01 11.00 -16.97
CA ILE A 499 16.18 9.64 -16.49
C ILE A 499 14.80 9.13 -16.16
N PHE A 500 14.27 8.30 -17.06
CA PHE A 500 13.01 7.61 -16.85
C PHE A 500 13.26 6.37 -16.00
N LYS A 501 12.90 6.42 -14.73
CA LYS A 501 12.59 5.23 -13.94
C LYS A 501 11.06 5.11 -13.88
N CYS A 502 10.48 4.38 -14.82
CA CYS A 502 9.03 4.14 -14.90
C CYS A 502 8.63 3.10 -13.85
N LEU A 503 7.64 3.46 -13.02
CA LEU A 503 7.18 2.63 -11.90
C LEU A 503 5.75 2.09 -12.14
N SER A 504 5.36 1.74 -13.38
CA SER A 504 4.03 1.18 -13.64
C SER A 504 3.94 0.12 -14.74
N TYR A 505 3.05 -0.83 -14.44
CA TYR A 505 2.21 -1.61 -15.35
C TYR A 505 1.51 -0.70 -16.37
N GLN A 506 1.48 -1.16 -17.61
CA GLN A 506 0.93 -0.52 -18.81
C GLN A 506 1.90 0.39 -19.57
N SER A 507 2.39 -0.19 -20.67
CA SER A 507 2.65 0.41 -21.97
C SER A 507 3.12 1.87 -21.93
N SER A 508 4.41 2.10 -22.08
CA SER A 508 4.92 3.43 -22.40
C SER A 508 5.97 3.34 -23.50
N VAL A 509 5.63 3.95 -24.62
CA VAL A 509 6.56 4.42 -25.66
C VAL A 509 7.48 5.44 -25.02
N VAL A 510 8.78 5.29 -25.20
CA VAL A 510 9.79 6.24 -24.75
C VAL A 510 10.44 6.87 -25.98
N PHE A 511 10.39 8.21 -26.05
CA PHE A 511 11.21 8.98 -26.96
C PHE A 511 12.55 9.26 -26.29
N ILE A 512 13.63 8.64 -26.77
CA ILE A 512 14.98 9.10 -26.49
C ILE A 512 15.26 10.26 -27.45
N VAL A 513 15.19 11.50 -26.97
CA VAL A 513 15.81 12.63 -27.69
C VAL A 513 17.23 12.77 -27.17
N GLY A 514 18.15 12.08 -27.83
CA GLY A 514 19.55 12.00 -27.40
C GLY A 514 20.43 11.26 -28.39
N GLY A 515 20.41 11.65 -29.66
CA GLY A 515 21.35 11.18 -30.67
C GLY A 515 22.27 12.30 -31.11
N LYS A 516 23.58 12.19 -30.85
CA LYS A 516 24.58 12.87 -31.67
C LYS A 516 24.55 12.21 -33.05
N THR A 517 23.76 12.73 -33.98
CA THR A 517 23.99 12.44 -35.40
C THR A 517 25.30 13.12 -35.77
N LYS A 518 26.39 12.34 -35.84
CA LYS A 518 27.56 12.76 -36.62
C LYS A 518 27.07 12.91 -38.07
N CYS A 519 26.96 14.15 -38.54
CA CYS A 519 27.02 14.42 -39.97
C CYS A 519 28.39 13.93 -40.46
N LEU A 520 28.45 12.71 -40.98
CA LEU A 520 29.48 12.36 -41.94
C LEU A 520 29.10 13.05 -43.24
N ALA A 521 29.66 14.24 -43.44
CA ALA A 521 29.73 14.84 -44.76
C ALA A 521 30.75 14.05 -45.58
N ARG A 522 30.26 13.17 -46.46
CA ARG A 522 30.60 13.11 -47.89
C ARG A 522 29.68 12.13 -48.60
#